data_AF-A0A957YXH5-F1
#
_entry.id   AF-A0A957YXH5-F1
#
_cell.length_a   1.000
_cell.length_b   1.000
_cell.length_c   1.000
_cell.angle_alpha   90.00
_cell.angle_beta   90.00
_cell.angle_gamma   90.00
#
_symmetry.space_group_name_H-M   'P 1'
#
loop_
_entity.id
_entity.type
_entity.pdbx_description
1 polymer ?
#
loop_
_entity_poly.entity_id
_entity_poly.type
_entity_poly.pdbx_seq_one_letter_code
_entity_poly.pdbx_strand_id
1 'polypeptide(L)'
;GHIAFNEPPISRWFTVTPAEFKASQTRLVQLAPETMVMNASRAASGYFAALPPMAVTLGMADILGARRIRLYCQGGVWQRTVLRLALFGSPDHSDGEDVNYPVTLLRGHKDLAVVTTVETALPPIPKMAA
;
A
#
# COMPACT_ATOMS: atom_id res chain seq x y z
N GLY A 1 3.06 -1.55 0.00
CA GLY A 1 1.97 -1.43 0.99
C GLY A 1 1.08 -0.26 0.70
N HIS A 2 0.49 -0.29 -0.49
CA HIS A 2 -0.41 0.76 -0.97
C HIS A 2 -1.79 0.60 -0.33
N ILE A 3 -2.58 1.67 -0.37
CA ILE A 3 -3.99 1.69 0.07
C ILE A 3 -4.82 2.26 -1.07
N ALA A 4 -5.85 1.53 -1.53
CA ALA A 4 -6.48 1.78 -2.82
C ALA A 4 -5.40 1.85 -3.92
N PHE A 5 -5.45 2.81 -4.86
CA PHE A 5 -4.37 3.05 -5.81
C PHE A 5 -3.42 4.18 -5.37
N ASN A 6 -3.32 4.45 -4.05
CA ASN A 6 -2.23 5.26 -3.51
C ASN A 6 -0.97 4.41 -3.43
N GLU A 7 -0.35 4.20 -4.59
CA GLU A 7 0.89 3.45 -4.79
C GLU A 7 2.12 4.31 -4.49
N PRO A 8 3.30 3.69 -4.27
CA PRO A 8 4.56 4.42 -4.18
C PRO A 8 4.73 5.38 -5.37
N PRO A 9 5.09 6.65 -5.14
CA PRO A 9 5.30 7.59 -6.23
C PRO A 9 6.59 7.22 -6.98
N ILE A 10 6.47 6.79 -8.24
CA ILE A 10 7.61 6.44 -9.10
C ILE A 10 7.82 7.55 -10.11
N SER A 11 8.88 8.35 -9.91
CA SER A 11 9.24 9.42 -10.84
C SER A 11 10.75 9.67 -10.84
N ARG A 12 11.30 9.99 -12.01
CA ARG A 12 12.69 10.46 -12.16
C ARG A 12 12.83 11.97 -11.94
N TRP A 13 11.72 12.70 -11.94
CA TRP A 13 11.71 14.16 -12.02
C TRP A 13 11.25 14.84 -10.74
N PHE A 14 10.55 14.10 -9.86
CA PHE A 14 10.07 14.64 -8.59
C PHE A 14 10.08 13.57 -7.51
N THR A 15 10.11 14.03 -6.28
CA THR A 15 9.83 13.22 -5.09
C THR A 15 8.57 13.77 -4.43
N VAL A 16 7.90 12.95 -3.63
CA VAL A 16 6.71 13.36 -2.88
C VAL A 16 7.01 13.16 -1.41
N THR A 17 6.84 14.22 -0.62
CA THR A 17 7.00 14.13 0.83
C THR A 17 5.81 13.42 1.48
N PRO A 18 5.96 12.84 2.69
CA PRO A 18 4.82 12.30 3.44
C PRO A 18 3.68 13.30 3.60
N ALA A 19 3.98 14.59 3.86
CA ALA A 19 2.99 15.63 4.03
C ALA A 19 2.18 15.88 2.74
N GLU A 20 2.83 16.00 1.59
CA GLU A 20 2.17 16.13 0.29
C GLU A 20 1.34 14.90 -0.05
N PHE A 21 1.88 13.70 0.21
CA PHE A 21 1.18 12.45 -0.06
C PHE A 21 -0.09 12.33 0.80
N LYS A 22 -0.01 12.69 2.09
CA LYS A 22 -1.17 12.73 3.01
C LYS A 22 -2.20 13.77 2.59
N ALA A 23 -1.79 14.90 2.02
CA ALA A 23 -2.69 15.93 1.51
C ALA A 23 -3.32 15.57 0.15
N SER A 24 -2.93 14.45 -0.48
CA SER A 24 -3.44 14.06 -1.78
C SER A 24 -4.96 13.85 -1.75
N GLN A 25 -5.63 14.46 -2.73
CA GLN A 25 -7.06 14.33 -2.95
C GLN A 25 -7.38 13.17 -3.90
N THR A 26 -8.68 12.90 -4.05
CA THR A 26 -9.19 11.99 -5.09
C THR A 26 -8.71 12.43 -6.47
N ARG A 27 -8.12 11.50 -7.22
CA ARG A 27 -7.46 11.82 -8.50
C ARG A 27 -7.37 10.60 -9.43
N LEU A 28 -7.11 10.88 -10.70
CA LEU A 28 -6.65 9.87 -11.65
C LEU A 28 -5.18 9.53 -11.38
N VAL A 29 -4.84 8.26 -11.47
CA VAL A 29 -3.48 7.73 -11.34
C VAL A 29 -3.18 6.76 -12.47
N GLN A 30 -1.94 6.78 -12.95
CA GLN A 30 -1.39 5.71 -13.78
C GLN A 30 -1.17 4.49 -12.89
N LEU A 31 -1.63 3.31 -13.32
CA LEU A 31 -1.36 2.08 -12.58
C LEU A 31 0.11 1.69 -12.70
N ALA A 32 0.73 1.30 -11.58
CA ALA A 32 2.09 0.79 -11.62
C ALA A 32 2.16 -0.54 -12.40
N PRO A 33 3.31 -0.85 -13.04
CA PRO A 33 3.51 -2.14 -13.70
C PRO A 33 3.20 -3.34 -12.80
N GLU A 34 3.56 -3.28 -11.52
CA GLU A 34 3.31 -4.32 -10.52
C GLU A 34 1.81 -4.54 -10.29
N THR A 35 1.03 -3.45 -10.24
CA THR A 35 -0.44 -3.53 -10.13
C THR A 35 -1.06 -4.12 -11.38
N MET A 36 -0.56 -3.77 -12.58
CA MET A 36 -1.00 -4.38 -13.83
C MET A 36 -0.73 -5.90 -13.83
N VAL A 37 0.46 -6.32 -13.42
CA VAL A 37 0.83 -7.75 -13.32
C VAL A 37 -0.04 -8.48 -12.30
N MET A 38 -0.26 -7.89 -11.13
CA MET A 38 -1.09 -8.49 -10.09
C MET A 38 -2.55 -8.63 -10.55
N ASN A 39 -3.14 -7.57 -11.11
CA ASN A 39 -4.52 -7.60 -11.60
C ASN A 39 -4.68 -8.55 -12.78
N ALA A 40 -3.70 -8.61 -13.70
CA ALA A 40 -3.75 -9.52 -14.83
C ALA A 40 -3.76 -10.98 -14.34
N SER A 41 -2.82 -11.32 -13.45
CA SER A 41 -2.70 -12.68 -12.92
C SER A 41 -3.86 -13.10 -12.01
N ARG A 42 -4.45 -12.19 -11.24
CA ARG A 42 -5.49 -12.51 -10.25
C ARG A 42 -6.92 -12.35 -10.75
N ALA A 43 -7.16 -11.45 -11.70
CA ALA A 43 -8.51 -11.01 -12.06
C ALA A 43 -8.79 -10.97 -13.57
N ALA A 44 -7.77 -11.07 -14.43
CA ALA A 44 -7.96 -11.02 -15.88
C ALA A 44 -7.36 -12.22 -16.63
N SER A 45 -7.10 -13.34 -15.96
CA SER A 45 -6.56 -14.57 -16.59
C SER A 45 -5.30 -14.33 -17.44
N GLY A 46 -4.46 -13.36 -17.05
CA GLY A 46 -3.27 -12.93 -17.79
C GLY A 46 -3.53 -11.98 -18.96
N TYR A 47 -4.78 -11.57 -19.21
CA TYR A 47 -5.14 -10.70 -20.32
C TYR A 47 -4.94 -9.21 -20.01
N PHE A 48 -3.70 -8.75 -20.16
CA PHE A 48 -3.31 -7.35 -19.88
C PHE A 48 -4.11 -6.31 -20.67
N ALA A 49 -4.49 -6.60 -21.92
CA ALA A 49 -5.19 -5.63 -22.76
C ALA A 49 -6.62 -5.33 -22.29
N ALA A 50 -7.21 -6.15 -21.41
CA ALA A 50 -8.49 -5.86 -20.78
C ALA A 50 -8.38 -4.90 -19.59
N LEU A 51 -7.17 -4.64 -19.07
CA LEU A 51 -6.99 -3.78 -17.91
C LEU A 51 -6.82 -2.31 -18.35
N PRO A 52 -7.58 -1.37 -17.76
CA PRO A 52 -7.37 0.04 -18.03
C PRO A 52 -6.00 0.47 -17.47
N PRO A 53 -5.24 1.34 -18.18
CA PRO A 53 -3.90 1.77 -17.75
C PRO A 53 -3.92 2.78 -16.59
N MET A 54 -5.09 3.32 -16.28
CA MET A 54 -5.31 4.32 -15.23
C MET A 54 -6.50 3.92 -14.35
N ALA A 55 -6.51 4.44 -13.13
CA ALA A 55 -7.64 4.32 -12.22
C ALA A 55 -7.93 5.65 -11.51
N VAL A 56 -9.14 5.78 -10.98
CA VAL A 56 -9.45 6.82 -9.98
C VAL A 56 -9.18 6.23 -8.60
N THR A 57 -8.48 6.97 -7.75
CA THR A 57 -8.27 6.60 -6.35
C THR A 57 -8.84 7.66 -5.42
N LEU A 58 -9.38 7.21 -4.28
CA LEU A 58 -9.59 8.07 -3.13
C LEU A 58 -8.21 8.56 -2.65
N GLY A 59 -8.09 9.85 -2.38
CA GLY A 59 -6.84 10.43 -1.88
C GLY A 59 -6.54 10.04 -0.43
N MET A 60 -5.29 10.16 -0.01
CA MET A 60 -4.94 9.91 1.39
C MET A 60 -5.58 10.91 2.34
N ALA A 61 -5.87 12.14 1.90
CA ALA A 61 -6.54 13.15 2.73
C ALA A 61 -7.93 12.66 3.15
N ASP A 62 -8.69 12.11 2.19
CA ASP A 62 -10.02 11.56 2.42
C ASP A 62 -9.94 10.28 3.29
N ILE A 63 -8.96 9.41 3.05
CA ILE A 63 -8.75 8.19 3.86
C ILE A 63 -8.40 8.54 5.31
N LEU A 64 -7.48 9.47 5.53
CA LEU A 64 -7.05 9.93 6.86
C LEU A 64 -8.11 10.74 7.59
N GLY A 65 -9.03 11.36 6.85
CA GLY A 65 -10.21 12.04 7.41
C GLY A 65 -11.33 11.11 7.85
N ALA A 66 -11.23 9.80 7.57
CA ALA A 66 -12.24 8.83 7.99
C ALA A 66 -12.37 8.81 9.52
N ARG A 67 -13.56 8.50 10.04
CA ARG A 67 -13.74 8.34 11.50
C ARG A 67 -13.00 7.11 12.04
N ARG A 68 -12.90 6.05 11.22
CA ARG A 68 -12.34 4.73 11.58
C ARG A 68 -11.69 4.10 10.36
N ILE A 69 -10.52 3.50 10.55
CA ILE A 69 -9.83 2.73 9.51
C ILE A 69 -9.67 1.28 9.98
N ARG A 70 -10.08 0.33 9.14
CA ARG A 70 -9.96 -1.11 9.39
C ARG A 70 -9.26 -1.76 8.21
N LEU A 71 -8.02 -2.21 8.43
CA LEU A 71 -7.23 -2.89 7.42
C LEU A 71 -7.34 -4.40 7.62
N TYR A 72 -7.62 -5.13 6.54
CA TYR A 72 -7.63 -6.58 6.52
C TYR A 72 -6.45 -7.08 5.72
N CYS A 73 -5.49 -7.72 6.40
CA CYS A 73 -4.23 -8.17 5.84
C CYS A 73 -4.17 -9.70 5.89
N GLN A 74 -4.51 -10.36 4.78
CA GLN A 74 -4.67 -11.81 4.71
C GLN A 74 -3.91 -12.46 3.54
N GLY A 75 -2.87 -11.79 3.05
CA GLY A 75 -2.07 -12.27 1.93
C GLY A 75 -1.08 -13.40 2.29
N GLY A 76 -0.94 -13.78 3.55
CA GLY A 76 0.07 -14.78 3.93
C GLY A 76 1.48 -14.28 3.61
N VAL A 77 2.29 -15.12 2.96
CA VAL A 77 3.73 -14.87 2.73
C VAL A 77 4.05 -13.51 2.10
N TRP A 78 3.30 -13.05 1.09
CA TRP A 78 3.63 -11.83 0.33
C TRP A 78 3.22 -10.54 1.05
N GLN A 79 2.45 -10.62 2.14
CA GLN A 79 2.11 -9.47 2.98
C GLN A 79 2.84 -9.44 4.32
N ARG A 80 3.74 -10.40 4.59
CA ARG A 80 4.45 -10.45 5.88
C ARG A 80 5.26 -9.18 6.11
N THR A 81 6.09 -8.76 5.17
CA THR A 81 6.94 -7.55 5.34
C THR A 81 6.09 -6.30 5.54
N VAL A 82 5.07 -6.10 4.70
CA VAL A 82 4.25 -4.88 4.76
C VAL A 82 3.44 -4.78 6.06
N LEU A 83 3.00 -5.89 6.63
CA LEU A 83 2.36 -5.89 7.94
C LEU A 83 3.27 -5.30 9.03
N ARG A 84 4.58 -5.59 8.98
CA ARG A 84 5.54 -5.07 9.97
C ARG A 84 5.75 -3.58 9.77
N LEU A 85 5.88 -3.14 8.52
CA LEU A 85 6.00 -1.71 8.21
C LEU A 85 4.76 -0.94 8.66
N ALA A 86 3.56 -1.50 8.48
CA ALA A 86 2.33 -0.89 9.00
C ALA A 86 2.34 -0.77 10.53
N LEU A 87 2.78 -1.82 11.25
CA LEU A 87 2.75 -1.88 12.72
C LEU A 87 3.91 -1.14 13.40
N PHE A 88 5.09 -1.10 12.79
CA PHE A 88 6.32 -0.59 13.41
C PHE A 88 6.92 0.64 12.70
N GLY A 89 6.48 0.94 11.48
CA GLY A 89 7.03 2.01 10.65
C GLY A 89 8.15 1.51 9.75
N SER A 90 8.54 2.36 8.79
CA SER A 90 9.73 2.13 7.96
C SER A 90 11.00 2.31 8.80
N PRO A 91 12.00 1.41 8.71
CA PRO A 91 13.28 1.59 9.39
C PRO A 91 14.12 2.71 8.76
N ASP A 92 13.80 3.14 7.54
CA ASP A 92 14.56 4.12 6.77
C ASP A 92 14.24 5.57 7.18
N HIS A 93 13.18 5.77 7.97
CA HIS A 93 12.71 7.09 8.40
C HIS A 93 12.52 7.13 9.92
N SER A 94 12.97 8.21 10.57
CA SER A 94 12.97 8.33 12.04
C SER A 94 11.58 8.37 12.66
N ASP A 95 10.58 8.87 11.94
CA ASP A 95 9.16 8.85 12.32
C ASP A 95 8.42 7.58 11.85
N GLY A 96 9.10 6.74 11.07
CA GLY A 96 8.57 5.53 10.48
C GLY A 96 7.59 5.75 9.33
N GLU A 97 7.44 6.98 8.83
CA GLU A 97 6.55 7.32 7.72
C GLU A 97 7.29 7.29 6.39
N ASP A 98 6.74 6.56 5.42
CA ASP A 98 7.41 6.29 4.14
C ASP A 98 6.39 6.22 3.00
N VAL A 99 6.56 7.10 2.01
CA VAL A 99 5.70 7.13 0.82
C VAL A 99 5.87 5.90 -0.08
N ASN A 100 6.96 5.15 0.06
CA ASN A 100 7.13 3.84 -0.59
C ASN A 100 6.31 2.73 0.09
N TYR A 101 5.83 2.99 1.30
CA TYR A 101 4.89 2.13 2.00
C TYR A 101 3.73 2.97 2.56
N PRO A 102 2.80 3.45 1.72
CA PRO A 102 1.74 4.40 2.12
C PRO A 102 0.92 3.99 3.35
N VAL A 103 0.82 2.68 3.65
CA VAL A 103 0.22 2.17 4.89
C VAL A 103 0.88 2.70 6.18
N THR A 104 2.17 3.03 6.14
CA THR A 104 2.89 3.64 7.28
C THR A 104 2.29 5.00 7.66
N LEU A 105 1.75 5.75 6.68
CA LEU A 105 1.17 7.08 6.89
C LEU A 105 -0.14 7.04 7.69
N LEU A 106 -0.75 5.87 7.86
CA LEU A 106 -1.96 5.69 8.68
C LEU A 106 -1.68 5.59 10.17
N ARG A 107 -0.43 5.38 10.60
CA ARG A 107 -0.06 5.11 12.01
C ARG A 107 -0.55 6.18 12.99
N GLY A 108 -0.61 7.44 12.56
CA GLY A 108 -1.12 8.56 13.35
C GLY A 108 -2.64 8.65 13.47
N HIS A 109 -3.40 7.78 12.79
CA HIS A 109 -4.86 7.83 12.82
C HIS A 109 -5.42 7.31 14.15
N LYS A 110 -6.27 8.10 14.81
CA LYS A 110 -6.76 7.86 16.18
C LYS A 110 -7.54 6.54 16.37
N ASP A 111 -8.20 6.06 15.32
CA ASP A 111 -8.96 4.81 15.34
C ASP A 111 -8.58 3.92 14.14
N LEU A 112 -7.35 3.40 14.17
CA LEU A 112 -6.81 2.43 13.22
C LEU A 112 -6.77 1.03 13.86
N ALA A 113 -7.26 0.01 13.15
CA ALA A 113 -7.05 -1.39 13.52
C ALA A 113 -6.64 -2.22 12.30
N VAL A 114 -5.74 -3.17 12.52
CA VAL A 114 -5.31 -4.15 11.52
C VAL A 114 -5.75 -5.54 11.98
N VAL A 115 -6.49 -6.23 11.12
CA VAL A 115 -6.91 -7.63 11.33
C VAL A 115 -6.15 -8.49 10.35
N THR A 116 -5.55 -9.58 10.83
CA THR A 116 -4.69 -10.43 10.02
C THR A 116 -4.79 -11.90 10.42
N THR A 117 -4.40 -12.78 9.51
CA THR A 117 -4.31 -14.22 9.78
C THR A 117 -2.99 -14.57 10.46
N VAL A 118 -2.96 -15.69 11.20
CA VAL A 118 -1.73 -16.21 11.82
C VAL A 118 -0.61 -16.40 10.78
N GLU A 119 -0.94 -16.89 9.59
CA GLU A 119 0.02 -17.10 8.50
C GLU A 119 0.70 -15.80 8.03
N THR A 120 -0.06 -14.71 7.95
CA THR A 120 0.47 -13.39 7.59
C THR A 120 1.25 -12.78 8.76
N ALA A 121 0.87 -13.11 10.00
CA ALA A 121 1.56 -12.70 11.22
C ALA A 121 2.85 -13.50 11.49
N LEU A 122 3.20 -14.51 10.70
CA LEU A 122 4.52 -15.17 10.79
C LEU A 122 5.65 -14.24 10.32
N PRO A 123 6.86 -14.30 10.92
CA PRO A 123 7.99 -13.45 10.54
C PRO A 123 8.28 -13.46 9.03
N PRO A 124 8.72 -12.33 8.44
CA PRO A 124 9.05 -12.22 7.02
C PRO A 124 10.44 -12.81 6.72
N ILE A 125 10.74 -13.98 7.27
CA ILE A 125 12.01 -14.68 7.03
C ILE A 125 11.95 -15.30 5.63
N PRO A 126 12.89 -14.97 4.73
CA PRO A 126 12.97 -15.60 3.42
C PRO A 126 13.07 -17.12 3.59
N LYS A 127 12.15 -17.84 2.95
CA LYS A 127 12.32 -19.26 2.68
C LYS A 127 12.59 -19.33 1.19
N MET A 128 13.84 -19.56 0.81
CA MET A 128 14.12 -19.88 -0.58
C MET A 128 13.31 -21.13 -0.92
N ALA A 129 12.59 -21.10 -2.04
CA ALA A 129 12.08 -22.34 -2.62
C ALA A 129 13.32 -23.17 -2.97
N ALA A 130 13.39 -24.37 -2.40
CA ALA A 130 14.34 -25.39 -2.84
C ALA A 130 14.00 -25.84 -4.27
#